data_AF-A0A1B7NLX0-F1
#
_entry.id   AF-A0A1B7NLX0-F1
#
_cell.length_a   1.000
_cell.length_b   1.000
_cell.length_c   1.000
_cell.angle_alpha   90.00
_cell.angle_beta   90.00
_cell.angle_gamma   90.00
#
_symmetry.space_group_name_H-M   'P 1'
#
loop_
_entity.id
_entity.type
_entity.pdbx_description
1 polymer ?
#
loop_
_entity_poly.entity_id
_entity_poly.type
_entity_poly.pdbx_seq_one_letter_code
_entity_poly.pdbx_strand_id
1 'polypeptide(L)'
;MATTYSVELVSSGRHGEHTPTIINVPDRITYVLRLRCSNAIQNTRPFEDMVVSCKMVTKDDSDHEIAVSEQFFSIAQNPTRAVSGPALTGFRGDVQIRVAGKVETTFCIKKRLEDGEYELMPGTGPLVPLIRAIKEDQLSQTGGASEN
;
A
#
# COMPACT_ATOMS: atom_id res chain seq x y z
N MET A 1 -24.42 -8.44 11.62
CA MET A 1 -23.49 -8.48 10.46
C MET A 1 -22.10 -8.14 10.96
N ALA A 2 -21.08 -8.92 10.60
CA ALA A 2 -19.71 -8.65 11.03
C ALA A 2 -19.13 -7.43 10.30
N THR A 3 -18.34 -6.60 10.99
CA THR A 3 -17.60 -5.50 10.39
C THR A 3 -16.44 -6.05 9.57
N THR A 4 -16.35 -5.67 8.30
CA THR A 4 -15.26 -6.06 7.40
C THR A 4 -14.61 -4.86 6.74
N TYR A 5 -13.33 -5.02 6.40
CA TYR A 5 -12.49 -3.99 5.81
C TYR A 5 -11.97 -4.46 4.46
N SER A 6 -11.87 -3.54 3.50
CA SER A 6 -11.30 -3.86 2.18
C SER A 6 -10.52 -2.67 1.64
N VAL A 7 -9.53 -2.99 0.82
CA VAL A 7 -8.68 -2.03 0.10
C VAL A 7 -8.86 -2.24 -1.39
N GLU A 8 -9.00 -1.14 -2.11
CA GLU A 8 -9.18 -1.12 -3.56
C GLU A 8 -8.14 -0.18 -4.17
N LEU A 9 -7.47 -0.62 -5.24
CA LEU A 9 -6.57 0.23 -6.01
C LEU A 9 -7.41 1.16 -6.88
N VAL A 10 -7.39 2.46 -6.58
CA VAL A 10 -8.05 3.48 -7.42
C VAL A 10 -7.16 3.86 -8.58
N SER A 11 -5.86 4.03 -8.32
CA SER A 11 -4.86 4.24 -9.36
C SER A 11 -3.47 3.93 -8.83
N SER A 12 -2.66 3.31 -9.68
CA SER A 12 -1.21 3.24 -9.54
C SER A 12 -0.58 4.05 -10.67
N GLY A 13 0.41 4.90 -10.38
CA GLY A 13 1.26 5.46 -11.43
C GLY A 13 1.99 6.74 -11.05
N ARG A 14 2.85 7.19 -11.97
CA ARG A 14 2.81 8.58 -12.42
C ARG A 14 1.66 8.65 -13.42
N HIS A 15 0.46 8.99 -12.95
CA HIS A 15 -0.77 9.24 -13.72
C HIS A 15 -0.97 8.45 -15.04
N GLY A 16 -1.81 7.41 -15.02
CA GLY A 16 -2.44 6.88 -16.24
C GLY A 16 -2.64 5.36 -16.28
N GLU A 17 -3.91 4.96 -16.29
CA GLU A 17 -4.49 3.67 -16.73
C GLU A 17 -4.08 2.33 -16.07
N HIS A 18 -5.12 1.54 -15.78
CA HIS A 18 -5.12 0.17 -15.23
C HIS A 18 -4.53 -0.88 -16.19
N THR A 19 -3.27 -0.73 -16.58
CA THR A 19 -2.49 -1.79 -17.26
C THR A 19 -1.34 -2.23 -16.35
N PRO A 20 -0.86 -3.49 -16.45
CA PRO A 20 0.37 -3.91 -15.78
C PRO A 20 1.50 -2.96 -16.20
N THR A 21 1.80 -1.99 -15.35
CA THR A 21 2.68 -0.88 -15.67
C THR A 21 4.13 -1.37 -15.59
N ILE A 22 4.84 -1.32 -16.70
CA ILE A 22 6.31 -1.35 -16.69
C ILE A 22 6.73 0.04 -16.20
N ILE A 23 7.21 0.13 -14.96
CA ILE A 23 7.59 1.40 -14.35
C ILE A 23 9.11 1.51 -14.45
N ASN A 24 9.57 2.52 -15.19
CA ASN A 24 10.98 2.94 -15.12
C ASN A 24 11.20 3.63 -13.77
N VAL A 25 11.80 2.90 -12.84
CA VAL A 25 12.31 3.38 -11.55
C VAL A 25 13.61 4.18 -11.83
N PRO A 26 14.11 5.06 -10.94
CA PRO A 26 13.76 5.29 -9.55
C PRO A 26 12.83 6.50 -9.43
N ASP A 27 11.93 6.59 -8.47
CA ASP A 27 12.36 6.57 -7.07
C ASP A 27 11.17 6.54 -6.08
N ARG A 28 9.94 6.27 -6.53
CA ARG A 28 8.75 6.11 -5.69
C ARG A 28 7.57 5.73 -6.58
N ILE A 29 6.73 4.84 -6.09
CA ILE A 29 5.43 4.57 -6.69
C ILE A 29 4.36 5.12 -5.77
N THR A 30 3.58 6.06 -6.28
CA THR A 30 2.41 6.56 -5.59
C THR A 30 1.24 5.62 -5.86
N TYR A 31 0.65 5.12 -4.78
CA TYR A 31 -0.59 4.36 -4.80
C TYR A 31 -1.71 5.22 -4.23
N VAL A 32 -2.82 5.29 -4.96
CA VAL A 32 -4.07 5.85 -4.46
C VAL A 32 -5.02 4.69 -4.21
N LEU A 33 -5.35 4.49 -2.94
CA LEU A 33 -6.20 3.42 -2.46
C LEU A 33 -7.52 3.97 -1.93
N ARG A 34 -8.57 3.17 -2.05
CA ARG A 34 -9.86 3.41 -1.43
C ARG A 34 -10.07 2.33 -0.38
N LEU A 35 -10.23 2.76 0.87
CA LEU A 35 -10.47 1.88 2.01
C LEU A 35 -11.95 1.89 2.32
N ARG A 36 -12.53 0.73 2.53
CA ARG A 36 -13.96 0.57 2.85
C ARG A 36 -14.12 -0.22 4.13
N CYS A 37 -15.03 0.24 4.99
CA CYS A 37 -15.57 -0.49 6.13
C CYS A 37 -17.04 -0.80 5.83
N SER A 38 -17.42 -2.07 5.82
CA SER A 38 -18.76 -2.50 5.40
C SER A 38 -19.86 -2.13 6.38
N ASN A 39 -19.55 -2.13 7.68
CA ASN A 39 -20.53 -1.90 8.72
C ASN A 39 -19.86 -1.39 10.00
N ALA A 40 -19.60 -0.08 10.05
CA ALA A 40 -19.07 0.55 11.25
C ALA A 40 -20.12 0.47 12.37
N ILE A 41 -19.68 0.06 13.56
CA ILE A 41 -20.51 0.05 14.76
C ILE A 41 -20.86 1.51 15.10
N GLN A 42 -22.07 1.75 15.62
CA GLN A 42 -22.54 3.09 15.93
C GLN A 42 -21.55 3.84 16.82
N ASN A 43 -21.28 5.11 16.48
CA ASN A 43 -20.37 5.99 17.19
C ASN A 43 -18.89 5.57 17.19
N THR A 44 -18.48 4.71 16.27
CA THR A 44 -17.06 4.36 16.11
C THR A 44 -16.39 5.19 15.04
N ARG A 45 -15.06 5.33 15.19
CA ARG A 45 -14.17 5.80 14.14
C ARG A 45 -13.59 4.57 13.44
N PRO A 46 -14.15 4.16 12.29
CA PRO A 46 -13.87 2.83 11.74
C PRO A 46 -12.42 2.62 11.29
N PHE A 47 -11.62 3.68 11.16
CA PHE A 47 -10.21 3.59 10.78
C PHE A 47 -9.27 4.13 11.87
N GLU A 48 -9.76 4.34 13.09
CA GLU A 48 -8.93 4.74 14.23
C GLU A 48 -7.94 3.63 14.58
N ASP A 49 -6.69 4.04 14.84
CA ASP A 49 -5.55 3.16 15.09
C ASP A 49 -5.28 2.15 13.97
N MET A 50 -5.82 2.38 12.77
CA MET A 50 -5.59 1.55 11.61
C MET A 50 -4.47 2.08 10.73
N VAL A 51 -3.77 1.14 10.12
CA VAL A 51 -2.72 1.39 9.14
C VAL A 51 -3.01 0.61 7.87
N VAL A 52 -2.54 1.14 6.74
CA VAL A 52 -2.35 0.36 5.53
C VAL A 52 -0.96 -0.26 5.60
N SER A 53 -0.91 -1.59 5.62
CA SER A 53 0.31 -2.36 5.39
C SER A 53 0.53 -2.54 3.90
N CYS A 54 1.76 -2.30 3.45
CA CYS A 54 2.23 -2.53 2.09
C CYS A 54 3.42 -3.48 2.15
N LYS A 55 3.17 -4.76 1.84
CA LYS A 55 4.23 -5.77 1.73
C LYS A 55 4.72 -5.84 0.29
N MET A 56 6.02 -5.73 0.10
CA MET A 56 6.69 -5.91 -1.18
C MET A 56 7.58 -7.15 -1.15
N VAL A 57 7.49 -7.95 -2.21
CA VAL A 57 8.37 -9.08 -2.47
C VAL A 57 9.04 -8.84 -3.81
N THR A 58 10.36 -8.69 -3.81
CA THR A 58 11.18 -8.56 -5.02
C THR A 58 11.74 -9.92 -5.39
N LYS A 59 11.59 -10.29 -6.66
CA LYS A 59 12.11 -11.53 -7.24
C LYS A 59 13.11 -11.24 -8.36
N ASP A 60 14.09 -12.14 -8.52
CA ASP A 60 15.02 -12.13 -9.66
C ASP A 60 14.35 -12.65 -10.94
N ASP A 61 15.12 -12.72 -12.04
CA ASP A 61 14.64 -13.21 -13.34
C ASP A 61 14.29 -14.72 -13.33
N SER A 62 14.71 -15.46 -12.30
CA SER A 62 14.39 -16.87 -12.07
C SER A 62 13.23 -17.06 -11.08
N ASP A 63 12.50 -15.98 -10.73
CA ASP A 63 11.40 -15.95 -9.75
C ASP A 63 11.83 -16.31 -8.30
N HIS A 64 13.12 -16.25 -7.96
CA HIS A 64 13.58 -16.39 -6.58
C HIS A 64 13.38 -15.10 -5.78
N GLU A 65 12.91 -15.22 -4.54
CA GLU A 65 12.79 -14.09 -3.61
C GLU A 65 14.19 -13.56 -3.22
N ILE A 66 14.44 -12.29 -3.50
CA ILE A 66 15.73 -11.62 -3.20
C ILE A 66 15.57 -10.47 -2.20
N ALA A 67 14.36 -9.94 -2.01
CA ALA A 67 14.07 -8.97 -0.96
C ALA A 67 12.61 -9.00 -0.53
N VAL A 68 12.37 -8.82 0.77
CA VAL A 68 11.04 -8.60 1.33
C VAL A 68 11.09 -7.36 2.20
N SER A 69 10.09 -6.50 2.04
CA SER A 69 9.91 -5.36 2.93
C SER A 69 8.43 -5.12 3.21
N GLU A 70 8.12 -4.58 4.38
CA GLU A 70 6.78 -4.16 4.74
C GLU A 70 6.84 -2.72 5.23
N GLN A 71 5.99 -1.87 4.66
CA GLN A 71 5.84 -0.47 5.05
C GLN A 71 4.45 -0.28 5.65
N PHE A 72 4.36 0.50 6.71
CA PHE A 72 3.11 0.80 7.41
C PHE A 72 2.79 2.29 7.23
N PHE A 73 1.58 2.57 6.76
CA PHE A 73 1.12 3.93 6.56
C PHE A 73 -0.09 4.19 7.44
N SER A 74 0.02 5.18 8.33
CA SER A 74 -1.12 5.61 9.12
C SER A 74 -2.22 6.14 8.21
N ILE A 75 -3.45 5.69 8.45
CA ILE A 75 -4.64 6.26 7.81
C ILE A 75 -4.92 7.57 8.54
N ALA A 76 -4.16 8.62 8.19
CA ALA A 76 -4.21 9.90 8.88
C ALA A 76 -5.61 10.53 8.80
N GLN A 77 -6.28 10.55 9.96
CA GLN A 77 -7.46 11.34 10.34
C GLN A 77 -8.53 11.51 9.24
N ASN A 78 -9.36 10.49 9.05
CA ASN A 78 -10.68 10.70 8.45
C ASN A 78 -11.62 11.35 9.51
N PRO A 79 -12.71 12.03 9.11
CA PRO A 79 -13.29 13.15 9.83
C PRO A 79 -13.68 12.81 11.27
N THR A 80 -13.58 13.81 12.14
CA THR A 80 -13.94 13.87 13.56
C THR A 80 -15.36 13.36 13.93
N ARG A 81 -16.14 12.84 12.98
CA ARG A 81 -17.51 12.39 13.18
C ARG A 81 -17.59 10.87 13.22
N ALA A 82 -18.05 10.39 14.36
CA ALA A 82 -18.65 9.08 14.54
C ALA A 82 -19.64 8.79 13.39
N VAL A 83 -19.49 7.62 12.75
CA VAL A 83 -20.39 7.19 11.67
C VAL A 83 -21.19 5.96 12.09
N SER A 84 -22.31 5.72 11.43
CA SER A 84 -23.09 4.49 11.52
C SER A 84 -23.28 3.91 10.13
N GLY A 85 -22.96 2.62 9.95
CA GLY A 85 -23.06 1.95 8.65
C GLY A 85 -21.77 1.99 7.83
N PRO A 86 -21.85 1.84 6.49
CA PRO A 86 -20.65 1.77 5.64
C PRO A 86 -19.83 3.07 5.70
N ALA A 87 -18.50 2.93 5.74
CA ALA A 87 -17.58 4.06 5.73
C ALA A 87 -16.52 3.91 4.63
N LEU A 88 -16.08 5.03 4.07
CA LEU A 88 -15.14 5.09 2.96
C LEU A 88 -14.08 6.16 3.21
N THR A 89 -12.82 5.85 2.91
CA THR A 89 -11.75 6.85 2.90
C THR A 89 -10.81 6.67 1.72
N GLY A 90 -10.25 7.78 1.25
CA GLY A 90 -9.10 7.77 0.35
C GLY A 90 -7.82 7.65 1.15
N PHE A 91 -6.84 6.95 0.60
CA PHE A 91 -5.48 6.87 1.11
C PHE A 91 -4.50 7.06 -0.04
N ARG A 92 -3.45 7.86 0.18
CA ARG A 92 -2.34 8.03 -0.76
C ARG A 92 -1.05 7.66 -0.05
N GLY A 93 -0.35 6.66 -0.58
CA GLY A 93 0.93 6.21 -0.04
C GLY A 93 2.01 6.20 -1.11
N ASP A 94 3.19 6.68 -0.75
CA ASP A 94 4.37 6.61 -1.60
C ASP A 94 5.24 5.44 -1.14
N VAL A 95 5.47 4.49 -2.03
CA VAL A 95 6.23 3.28 -1.75
C VAL A 95 7.56 3.35 -2.49
N GLN A 96 8.67 3.28 -1.76
CA GLN A 96 10.00 3.26 -2.35
C GLN A 96 10.44 1.84 -2.67
N ILE A 97 10.90 1.62 -3.90
CA ILE A 97 11.53 0.36 -4.32
C ILE A 97 13.04 0.55 -4.33
N ARG A 98 13.76 -0.34 -3.65
CA ARG A 98 15.21 -0.23 -3.43
C ARG A 98 16.03 -1.32 -4.12
N VAL A 99 15.37 -2.33 -4.68
CA VAL A 99 16.00 -3.53 -5.24
C VAL A 99 15.41 -3.78 -6.62
N ALA A 100 16.29 -4.05 -7.59
CA ALA A 100 15.92 -4.36 -8.97
C ALA A 100 15.31 -5.77 -9.03
N GLY A 101 14.38 -5.97 -9.95
CA GLY A 101 13.66 -7.23 -10.13
C GLY A 101 12.17 -7.04 -10.37
N LYS A 102 11.44 -8.15 -10.30
CA LYS A 102 9.98 -8.20 -10.37
C LYS A 102 9.42 -7.96 -8.98
N VAL A 103 8.57 -6.95 -8.80
CA VAL A 103 8.05 -6.55 -7.48
C VAL A 103 6.57 -6.86 -7.39
N GLU A 104 6.24 -7.76 -6.48
CA GLU A 104 4.87 -8.05 -6.05
C GLU A 104 4.56 -7.18 -4.84
N THR A 105 3.59 -6.28 -4.98
CA THR A 105 3.14 -5.44 -3.86
C THR A 105 1.81 -5.94 -3.36
N THR A 106 1.61 -6.01 -2.04
CA THR A 106 0.37 -6.45 -1.40
C THR A 106 -0.07 -5.41 -0.39
N PHE A 107 -1.32 -4.95 -0.49
CA PHE A 107 -1.93 -4.02 0.47
C PHE A 107 -2.92 -4.71 1.39
N CYS A 108 -2.85 -4.41 2.69
CA CYS A 108 -3.76 -4.87 3.72
C CYS A 108 -4.12 -3.75 4.72
N ILE A 109 -5.28 -3.84 5.38
CA ILE A 109 -5.63 -2.99 6.52
C ILE A 109 -5.31 -3.76 7.80
N LYS A 110 -4.48 -3.16 8.65
CA LYS A 110 -4.16 -3.71 9.96
C LYS A 110 -4.53 -2.72 11.05
N LYS A 111 -4.92 -3.21 12.23
CA LYS A 111 -5.11 -2.39 13.42
C LYS A 111 -3.88 -2.49 14.31
N ARG A 112 -3.40 -1.35 14.81
CA ARG A 112 -2.37 -1.31 15.83
C ARG A 112 -2.98 -1.67 17.18
N LEU A 113 -2.43 -2.66 17.84
CA LEU A 113 -2.82 -3.10 19.17
C LEU A 113 -2.12 -2.25 20.26
N GLU A 114 -2.58 -2.36 21.51
CA GLU A 114 -2.05 -1.57 22.64
C GLU A 114 -0.57 -1.89 22.95
N ASP A 115 -0.13 -3.11 22.67
CA ASP A 115 1.27 -3.55 22.78
C ASP A 115 2.15 -3.06 21.62
N GLY A 116 1.56 -2.42 20.61
CA GLY A 116 2.23 -1.92 19.42
C GLY A 116 2.27 -2.90 18.25
N GLU A 117 1.76 -4.13 18.42
CA GLU A 117 1.67 -5.13 17.36
C GLU A 117 0.57 -4.77 16.34
N TYR A 118 0.57 -5.44 15.19
CA TYR A 118 -0.39 -5.20 14.12
C TYR A 118 -1.23 -6.44 13.81
N GLU A 119 -2.55 -6.32 13.96
CA GLU A 119 -3.52 -7.37 13.65
C GLU A 119 -4.18 -7.14 12.28
N LEU A 120 -4.32 -8.20 11.48
CA LEU A 120 -5.02 -8.12 10.19
C LEU A 120 -6.53 -7.99 10.38
N MET A 121 -7.12 -6.96 9.78
CA MET A 121 -8.56 -6.73 9.90
C MET A 121 -9.37 -7.71 9.03
N PRO A 122 -10.52 -8.23 9.53
CA PRO A 122 -11.37 -9.17 8.81
C PRO A 122 -11.89 -8.60 7.49
N GLY A 123 -11.96 -9.45 6.46
CA GLY A 123 -12.41 -9.09 5.11
C GLY A 123 -11.34 -8.47 4.21
N THR A 124 -10.15 -8.20 4.75
CA THR A 124 -9.02 -7.70 3.97
C THR A 124 -8.44 -8.85 3.14
N GLY A 125 -8.90 -9.01 1.90
CA GLY A 125 -8.18 -9.82 0.91
C GLY A 125 -6.92 -9.08 0.43
N PRO A 126 -5.81 -9.79 0.16
CA PRO A 126 -4.60 -9.15 -0.34
C PRO A 126 -4.90 -8.53 -1.71
N LEU A 127 -4.75 -7.21 -1.81
CA LEU A 127 -4.74 -6.52 -3.09
C LEU A 127 -3.32 -6.58 -3.64
N VAL A 128 -3.13 -7.31 -4.74
CA VAL A 128 -1.80 -7.58 -5.30
C VAL A 128 -1.59 -6.86 -6.64
N PRO A 129 -1.16 -5.59 -6.68
CA PRO A 129 -0.59 -5.02 -7.90
C PRO A 129 0.79 -5.63 -8.18
N LEU A 130 0.97 -6.12 -9.40
CA LEU A 130 2.25 -6.62 -9.91
C LEU A 130 2.97 -5.53 -10.70
N ILE A 131 4.19 -5.19 -10.29
CA ILE A 131 5.09 -4.32 -11.05
C ILE A 131 6.15 -5.19 -11.72
N ARG A 132 6.26 -5.11 -13.04
CA ARG A 132 7.22 -5.92 -13.80
C ARG A 132 8.48 -5.14 -14.13
N ALA A 133 9.61 -5.78 -13.83
CA ALA A 133 10.98 -5.53 -14.28
C ALA A 133 11.55 -4.14 -14.00
N ILE A 134 12.10 -3.96 -12.81
CA ILE A 134 13.02 -2.87 -12.48
C ILE A 134 14.44 -3.36 -12.77
N LYS A 135 15.19 -2.64 -13.60
CA LYS A 135 16.59 -3.00 -13.89
C LYS A 135 17.57 -2.25 -12.98
N GLU A 136 18.78 -2.75 -12.80
CA GLU A 136 19.79 -2.11 -11.93
C GLU A 136 20.25 -0.72 -12.43
N ASP A 137 20.31 -0.53 -13.75
CA ASP A 137 20.62 0.78 -14.37
C ASP A 137 19.54 1.83 -14.07
N GLN A 138 18.33 1.38 -13.74
CA GLN A 138 17.21 2.20 -13.30
C GLN A 138 17.25 2.53 -11.81
N LEU A 139 18.15 1.98 -10.99
CA LEU A 139 18.29 2.40 -9.59
C LEU A 139 19.35 3.49 -9.39
N SER A 140 20.32 3.57 -10.31
CA SER A 140 21.53 4.37 -10.15
C SER A 140 21.38 5.85 -10.54
N GLN A 141 20.29 6.27 -11.17
CA GLN A 141 20.12 7.66 -11.64
C GLN A 141 19.85 8.69 -10.54
N THR A 142 19.70 8.29 -9.27
CA THR A 142 19.48 9.20 -8.13
C THR A 142 20.73 9.52 -7.30
N GLY A 143 21.90 9.00 -7.68
CA GLY A 143 23.16 9.29 -6.98
C GLY A 143 23.97 10.49 -7.55
N GLY A 144 23.48 11.16 -8.60
CA GLY A 144 24.24 12.15 -9.36
C GLY A 144 23.60 13.53 -9.45
N ALA A 145 23.52 14.25 -8.33
CA ALA A 145 23.43 15.70 -8.28
C ALA A 145 24.22 16.14 -7.04
N SER A 146 25.27 16.95 -7.07
CA SER A 146 25.71 17.97 -8.02
C SER A 146 27.18 18.25 -7.72
N GLU A 147 28.09 18.11 -8.69
CA GLU A 147 29.38 18.81 -8.69
C GLU A 147 29.39 19.74 -9.90
N ASN A 148 29.12 21.03 -9.63
CA ASN A 148 29.69 22.21 -10.28
C ASN A 148 29.21 23.47 -9.55
#